data_AF-G5QTL2-F1
#
_entry.id   AF-G5QTL2-F1
#
_cell.length_a   1.000
_cell.length_b   1.000
_cell.length_c   1.000
_cell.angle_alpha   90.00
_cell.angle_beta   90.00
_cell.angle_gamma   90.00
#
_symmetry.space_group_name_H-M   'P 1'
#
loop_
_entity.id
_entity.type
_entity.pdbx_description
1 polymer ?
#
loop_
_entity_poly.entity_id
_entity_poly.type
_entity_poly.pdbx_seq_one_letter_code
_entity_poly.pdbx_strand_id
1 'polypeptide(L)'
;MNPSGSRLWYLKFRFGNKKNRMALGPYPLISLVLAREKQADRRRLILEGINPAEKRREEKRGGESLYTFESVAREWVSSNVNWSAEHSTALFSELTGSSIALNAIQSGSRVSGTCYVTGNPLLVQL
;
A
#
# COMPACT_ATOMS: atom_id res chain seq x y z
N MET A 1 -16.92 3.70 -30.94
CA MET A 1 -17.00 2.26 -30.63
C MET A 1 -15.60 1.70 -30.77
N ASN A 2 -15.25 0.72 -29.95
CA ASN A 2 -13.95 0.05 -30.13
C ASN A 2 -14.07 -0.99 -31.26
N PRO A 3 -12.97 -1.37 -31.94
CA PRO A 3 -12.99 -2.41 -32.96
C PRO A 3 -13.55 -3.75 -32.46
N SER A 4 -13.46 -4.01 -31.15
CA SER A 4 -14.02 -5.17 -30.47
C SER A 4 -15.55 -5.13 -30.25
N GLY A 5 -16.26 -4.10 -30.73
CA GLY A 5 -17.71 -3.94 -30.54
C GLY A 5 -18.13 -3.43 -29.15
N SER A 6 -17.20 -3.29 -28.20
CA SER A 6 -17.47 -2.70 -26.89
C SER A 6 -17.85 -1.22 -27.01
N ARG A 7 -18.89 -0.82 -26.25
CA ARG A 7 -19.44 0.54 -26.23
C ARG A 7 -19.29 1.14 -24.83
N LEU A 8 -18.91 2.42 -24.80
CA LEU A 8 -18.71 3.19 -23.58
C LEU A 8 -19.49 4.50 -23.68
N TRP A 9 -20.11 4.89 -22.57
CA TRP A 9 -20.65 6.22 -22.39
C TRP A 9 -19.51 7.21 -22.16
N TYR A 10 -19.44 8.25 -22.99
CA TYR A 10 -18.42 9.29 -22.88
C TYR A 10 -19.05 10.64 -22.57
N LEU A 11 -18.47 11.35 -21.62
CA LEU A 11 -18.71 12.76 -21.36
C LEU A 11 -17.60 13.58 -22.02
N LYS A 12 -17.99 14.43 -22.99
CA LYS A 12 -17.11 15.48 -23.54
C LYS A 12 -17.31 16.76 -22.72
N PHE A 13 -16.23 17.38 -22.30
CA PHE A 13 -16.29 18.63 -21.54
C PHE A 13 -15.07 19.51 -21.82
N ARG A 14 -15.13 20.76 -21.38
CA ARG A 14 -14.00 21.67 -21.38
C ARG A 14 -13.73 22.08 -19.94
N PHE A 15 -12.46 22.17 -19.61
CA PHE A 15 -12.02 22.68 -18.32
C PHE A 15 -10.82 23.59 -18.59
N GLY A 16 -10.98 24.88 -18.25
CA GLY A 16 -10.14 25.95 -18.78
C GLY A 16 -10.11 25.92 -20.32
N ASN A 17 -8.91 26.04 -20.90
CA ASN A 17 -8.74 26.07 -22.36
C ASN A 17 -8.60 24.68 -23.01
N LYS A 18 -8.64 23.60 -22.23
CA LYS A 18 -8.40 22.23 -22.73
C LYS A 18 -9.72 21.48 -22.97
N LYS A 19 -9.79 20.78 -24.12
CA LYS A 19 -10.89 19.84 -24.43
C LYS A 19 -10.57 18.50 -23.79
N ASN A 20 -11.48 17.98 -22.98
CA ASN A 20 -11.31 16.73 -22.26
C ASN A 20 -12.47 15.76 -22.55
N ARG A 21 -12.18 14.46 -22.37
CA ARG A 21 -13.16 13.38 -22.50
C ARG A 21 -13.00 12.39 -21.35
N MET A 22 -14.09 12.01 -20.72
CA MET A 22 -14.14 11.02 -19.65
C MET A 22 -15.12 9.89 -19.99
N ALA A 23 -14.77 8.65 -19.69
CA ALA A 23 -15.70 7.53 -19.75
C ALA A 23 -16.53 7.45 -18.46
N LEU A 24 -17.86 7.35 -18.59
CA LEU A 24 -18.80 7.16 -17.49
C LEU A 24 -19.03 5.66 -17.19
N GLY A 25 -18.78 4.81 -18.19
CA GLY A 25 -18.68 3.35 -18.08
C GLY A 25 -19.29 2.59 -19.27
N PRO A 26 -19.36 1.25 -19.21
CA PRO A 26 -19.74 0.39 -20.33
C PRO A 26 -21.24 0.34 -20.58
N TYR A 27 -21.62 0.27 -21.85
CA TYR A 27 -22.96 -0.07 -22.32
C TYR A 27 -23.01 -1.58 -22.63
N PRO A 28 -24.08 -2.32 -22.30
CA PRO A 28 -25.37 -1.88 -21.74
C PRO A 28 -25.42 -1.91 -20.20
N LEU A 29 -24.34 -2.31 -19.53
CA LEU A 29 -24.29 -2.45 -18.07
C LEU A 29 -24.74 -1.17 -17.35
N ILE A 30 -24.36 0.00 -17.88
CA ILE A 30 -24.89 1.29 -17.44
C ILE A 30 -26.03 1.71 -18.36
N SER A 31 -27.23 1.84 -17.77
CA SER A 31 -28.41 2.37 -18.44
C SER A 31 -28.24 3.84 -18.84
N LEU A 32 -29.02 4.29 -19.82
CA LEU A 32 -28.98 5.69 -20.27
C LEU A 32 -29.33 6.66 -19.14
N VAL A 33 -30.27 6.28 -18.27
CA VAL A 33 -30.69 7.09 -17.11
C VAL A 33 -29.51 7.29 -16.16
N LEU A 34 -28.86 6.20 -15.74
CA LEU A 34 -27.70 6.27 -14.86
C LEU A 34 -26.51 7.03 -15.49
N ALA A 35 -26.33 6.90 -16.81
CA ALA A 35 -25.32 7.68 -17.52
C ALA A 35 -25.61 9.20 -17.47
N ARG A 36 -26.87 9.61 -17.55
CA ARG A 36 -27.29 11.02 -17.44
C ARG A 36 -27.14 11.57 -16.03
N GLU A 37 -27.46 10.77 -15.01
CA GLU A 37 -27.24 11.12 -13.60
C GLU A 37 -25.74 11.37 -13.35
N LYS A 38 -24.87 10.42 -13.73
CA LYS A 38 -23.42 10.59 -13.64
C LYS A 38 -22.93 11.81 -14.40
N GLN A 39 -23.51 12.11 -15.57
CA GLN A 39 -23.17 13.32 -16.32
C GLN A 39 -23.53 14.59 -15.54
N ALA A 40 -24.70 14.64 -14.90
CA ALA A 40 -25.12 15.78 -14.09
C ALA A 40 -24.16 16.00 -12.92
N ASP A 41 -23.75 14.94 -12.22
CA ASP A 41 -22.77 15.02 -11.13
C ASP A 41 -21.44 15.59 -11.61
N ARG A 42 -20.93 15.10 -12.75
CA ARG A 42 -19.66 15.61 -13.29
C ARG A 42 -19.78 17.06 -13.79
N ARG A 43 -20.95 17.48 -14.29
CA ARG A 43 -21.20 18.89 -14.65
C ARG A 43 -21.22 19.80 -13.43
N ARG A 44 -21.79 19.34 -12.31
CA ARG A 44 -21.75 20.07 -11.04
C ARG A 44 -20.31 20.35 -10.60
N LEU A 45 -19.43 19.36 -10.69
CA LEU A 45 -18.00 19.55 -10.37
C LEU A 45 -17.33 20.61 -11.25
N ILE A 46 -17.67 20.65 -12.54
CA ILE A 46 -17.13 21.66 -13.47
C ILE A 46 -17.59 23.07 -13.04
N LEU A 47 -18.85 23.21 -12.60
CA LEU A 47 -19.36 24.48 -12.09
C LEU A 47 -18.68 24.91 -10.79
N GLU A 48 -18.34 23.94 -9.92
CA GLU A 48 -17.56 24.15 -8.70
C GLU A 48 -16.07 24.44 -8.99
N GLY A 49 -15.64 24.41 -10.26
CA GLY A 49 -14.25 24.64 -10.64
C GLY A 49 -13.32 23.45 -10.36
N ILE A 50 -13.87 22.27 -10.05
CA ILE A 50 -13.12 21.05 -9.80
C ILE A 50 -13.01 20.24 -11.09
N ASN A 51 -11.80 19.81 -11.44
CA ASN A 51 -11.57 18.96 -12.60
C ASN A 51 -12.15 17.55 -12.35
N PRO A 52 -13.19 17.10 -13.11
CA PRO A 52 -13.77 15.78 -12.90
C PRO A 52 -12.77 14.63 -13.05
N ALA A 53 -11.74 14.80 -13.88
CA ALA A 53 -10.71 13.79 -14.12
C ALA A 53 -9.80 13.58 -12.91
N GLU A 54 -9.54 14.64 -12.14
CA GLU A 54 -8.75 14.58 -10.91
C GLU A 54 -9.56 13.93 -9.80
N LYS A 55 -10.82 14.33 -9.61
CA LYS A 55 -11.71 13.66 -8.65
C LYS A 55 -11.79 12.15 -8.90
N ARG A 56 -11.89 11.71 -10.15
CA ARG A 56 -11.87 10.27 -10.49
C ARG A 56 -10.53 9.59 -10.14
N ARG A 57 -9.41 10.30 -10.27
CA ARG A 57 -8.08 9.77 -9.89
C ARG A 57 -7.94 9.69 -8.38
N GLU A 58 -8.47 10.67 -7.64
CA GLU A 58 -8.52 10.67 -6.18
C GLU A 58 -9.41 9.55 -5.64
N GLU A 59 -10.62 9.39 -6.20
CA GLU A 59 -11.53 8.27 -5.89
C GLU A 59 -10.82 6.92 -6.11
N LYS A 60 -10.04 6.78 -7.19
CA LYS A 60 -9.25 5.57 -7.44
C LYS A 60 -8.11 5.39 -6.41
N ARG A 61 -7.40 6.47 -6.08
CA ARG A 61 -6.27 6.44 -5.14
C ARG A 61 -6.73 6.12 -3.72
N GLY A 62 -7.89 6.63 -3.30
CA GLY A 62 -8.44 6.37 -1.97
C GLY A 62 -8.81 4.89 -1.72
N GLY A 63 -8.91 4.08 -2.77
CA GLY A 63 -9.11 2.63 -2.67
C GLY A 63 -7.83 1.79 -2.79
N GLU A 64 -6.71 2.40 -3.19
CA GLU A 64 -5.41 1.72 -3.21
C GLU A 64 -4.81 1.85 -1.81
N SER A 65 -4.75 0.72 -1.07
CA SER A 65 -4.01 0.64 0.18
C SER A 65 -2.61 1.21 -0.05
N LEU A 66 -2.21 2.18 0.77
CA LEU A 66 -0.89 2.82 0.74
C LEU A 66 0.18 1.83 1.23
N TYR A 67 0.33 0.69 0.54
CA TYR A 67 1.47 -0.20 0.71
C TYR A 67 2.70 0.57 0.26
N THR A 68 3.28 1.29 1.20
CA THR A 68 4.62 1.84 1.06
C THR A 68 5.59 0.67 0.98
N PHE A 69 6.65 0.80 0.21
CA PHE A 69 7.71 -0.21 0.17
C PHE A 69 8.20 -0.56 1.58
N GLU A 70 8.29 0.44 2.46
CA GLU A 70 8.63 0.26 3.87
C GLU A 70 7.64 -0.66 4.60
N SER A 71 6.32 -0.46 4.44
CA SER A 71 5.31 -1.31 5.08
C SER A 71 5.42 -2.77 4.64
N VAL A 72 5.66 -3.00 3.35
CA VAL A 72 5.84 -4.35 2.78
C VAL A 72 7.15 -4.97 3.26
N ALA A 73 8.24 -4.20 3.33
CA ALA A 73 9.52 -4.66 3.85
C ALA A 73 9.43 -5.04 5.33
N ARG A 74 8.70 -4.26 6.15
CA ARG A 74 8.44 -4.61 7.56
C ARG A 74 7.64 -5.90 7.70
N GLU A 75 6.57 -6.03 6.94
CA GLU A 75 5.75 -7.25 6.92
C GLU A 75 6.60 -8.46 6.53
N TRP A 76 7.40 -8.33 5.46
CA TRP A 76 8.28 -9.39 4.99
C TRP A 76 9.34 -9.80 6.02
N VAL A 77 10.02 -8.83 6.64
CA VAL A 77 11.00 -9.10 7.70
C VAL A 77 10.33 -9.77 8.90
N SER A 78 9.14 -9.33 9.31
CA SER A 78 8.39 -9.91 10.43
C SER A 78 7.87 -11.33 10.15
N SER A 79 7.63 -11.68 8.88
CA SER A 79 7.17 -13.01 8.49
C SER A 79 8.24 -14.10 8.56
N ASN A 80 9.53 -13.72 8.65
CA ASN A 80 10.65 -14.66 8.70
C ASN A 80 11.08 -14.94 10.14
N VAL A 81 10.66 -16.07 10.69
CA VAL A 81 10.98 -16.50 12.07
C VAL A 81 12.42 -17.01 12.23
N ASN A 82 13.09 -17.38 11.13
CA ASN A 82 14.39 -18.05 11.17
C ASN A 82 15.60 -17.10 11.15
N TRP A 83 15.38 -15.79 10.99
CA TRP A 83 16.46 -14.81 10.91
C TRP A 83 16.82 -14.28 12.29
N SER A 84 18.13 -14.05 12.52
CA SER A 84 18.56 -13.35 13.73
C SER A 84 18.05 -11.90 13.73
N ALA A 85 17.90 -11.33 14.92
CA ALA A 85 17.49 -9.94 15.08
C ALA A 85 18.47 -8.96 14.39
N GLU A 86 19.76 -9.30 14.37
CA GLU A 86 20.79 -8.50 13.71
C GLU A 86 20.65 -8.55 12.18
N HIS A 87 20.44 -9.73 11.62
CA HIS A 87 20.29 -9.92 10.17
C HIS A 87 19.03 -9.22 9.63
N SER A 88 17.90 -9.35 10.33
CA SER A 88 16.65 -8.68 9.96
C SER A 88 16.75 -7.15 9.99
N THR A 89 17.46 -6.59 10.97
CA THR A 89 17.68 -5.15 11.08
C THR A 89 18.62 -4.63 9.99
N ALA A 90 19.71 -5.35 9.71
CA ALA A 90 20.64 -5.00 8.63
C ALA A 90 19.92 -5.02 7.27
N LEU A 91 19.20 -6.09 6.95
CA LEU A 91 18.41 -6.21 5.72
C LEU A 91 17.37 -5.11 5.60
N PHE A 92 16.66 -4.76 6.67
CA PHE A 92 15.67 -3.68 6.61
C PHE A 92 16.31 -2.32 6.28
N SER A 93 17.49 -2.04 6.84
CA SER A 93 18.24 -0.80 6.54
C SER A 93 18.73 -0.76 5.09
N GLU A 94 19.14 -1.90 4.52
CA GLU A 94 19.51 -2.02 3.11
C GLU A 94 18.30 -1.82 2.18
N LEU A 95 17.16 -2.42 2.50
CA LEU A 95 15.94 -2.31 1.71
C LEU A 95 15.45 -0.86 1.67
N THR A 96 15.44 -0.17 2.80
CA THR A 96 14.83 1.16 2.93
C THR A 96 15.80 2.30 2.67
N GLY A 97 17.12 2.04 2.64
CA GLY A 97 18.15 3.07 2.49
C GLY A 97 18.16 4.12 3.62
N SER A 98 17.43 3.85 4.71
CA SER A 98 17.26 4.75 5.85
C SER A 98 18.08 4.21 7.02
N SER A 99 19.14 4.93 7.39
CA SER A 99 19.95 4.61 8.58
C SER A 99 19.27 5.11 9.86
N ILE A 100 18.04 4.68 10.15
CA ILE A 100 17.41 4.95 11.44
C ILE A 100 17.34 3.63 12.18
N ALA A 101 18.24 3.49 13.16
CA ALA A 101 18.26 2.36 14.08
C ALA A 101 16.86 2.16 14.68
N LEU A 102 16.30 0.96 14.49
CA LEU A 102 15.13 0.54 15.24
C LEU A 102 15.58 0.43 16.70
N ASN A 103 15.31 1.46 17.49
CA ASN A 103 15.38 1.35 18.95
C ASN A 103 14.29 0.36 19.36
N ALA A 104 14.71 -0.89 19.50
CA ALA A 104 13.94 -1.94 20.13
C ALA A 104 13.52 -1.45 21.52
N ILE A 105 12.21 -1.45 21.74
CA ILE A 105 11.56 -1.23 23.01
C ILE A 105 12.25 -2.12 24.06
N GLN A 106 12.91 -1.47 25.02
CA GLN A 106 13.46 -2.10 26.21
C GLN A 106 12.32 -2.78 26.99
N SER A 107 12.33 -4.10 27.07
CA SER A 107 11.87 -4.83 28.24
C SER A 107 12.28 -6.30 28.17
N GLY A 108 13.17 -6.73 29.07
CA GLY A 108 13.25 -8.14 29.44
C GLY A 108 14.66 -8.73 29.54
N SER A 109 15.45 -8.27 30.51
CA SER A 109 16.28 -9.11 31.39
C SER A 109 16.54 -10.57 30.96
N ARG A 110 17.78 -10.90 30.61
CA ARG A 110 18.43 -12.09 31.17
C ARG A 110 19.95 -11.90 31.28
N VAL A 111 20.31 -11.47 32.47
CA VAL A 111 21.59 -11.54 33.20
C VAL A 111 22.68 -12.40 32.54
N SER A 112 23.86 -11.78 32.39
CA SER A 112 25.15 -12.41 32.14
C SER A 112 25.52 -13.44 33.21
N GLY A 113 25.99 -14.62 32.80
CA GLY A 113 26.53 -15.62 33.73
C GLY A 113 27.60 -16.44 33.05
N THR A 114 28.82 -16.27 33.53
CA THR A 114 30.11 -16.77 33.04
C THR A 114 30.25 -18.28 32.90
N CYS A 115 31.11 -18.66 31.98
CA CYS A 115 31.76 -19.96 31.80
C CYS A 115 32.48 -20.47 33.07
N TYR A 116 32.36 -21.77 33.37
CA TYR A 116 33.45 -22.56 33.94
C TYR A 116 33.44 -23.98 33.36
N VAL A 117 34.56 -24.32 32.74
CA VAL A 117 34.99 -25.70 32.46
C VAL A 117 35.84 -26.11 33.65
N THR A 118 35.41 -27.10 34.44
CA THR A 118 36.31 -27.97 35.21
C THR A 118 35.64 -29.30 35.54
N GLY A 119 36.29 -30.39 35.12
CA GLY A 119 36.58 -31.53 35.97
C GLY A 119 35.42 -32.37 36.51
N ASN A 120 35.12 -33.45 35.79
CA ASN A 120 34.57 -34.68 36.36
C ASN A 120 35.52 -35.22 37.45
N PRO A 121 35.00 -35.63 38.62
CA PRO A 121 35.32 -36.99 39.08
C PRO A 121 34.16 -37.73 39.75
N LEU A 122 34.20 -39.05 39.59
CA LEU A 122 33.32 -40.11 40.11
C LEU A 122 33.17 -40.15 41.65
N LEU A 123 31.96 -40.44 42.15
CA LEU A 123 31.53 -41.45 43.17
C LEU A 123 30.10 -41.07 43.70
N VAL A 124 29.03 -41.86 43.53
CA VAL A 124 28.55 -43.10 44.23
C VAL A 124 27.72 -42.84 45.51
N GLN A 125 26.66 -43.67 45.67
CA GLN A 125 25.71 -43.92 46.78
C GLN A 125 24.53 -42.94 46.93
N LEU A 126 23.25 -43.37 47.01
CA LEU A 126 22.66 -44.62 47.51
C LEU A 126 21.90 -45.46 46.46
#